data_AF-A0A5N5UH91-F1
#
_entry.id   AF-A0A5N5UH91-F1
#
_cell.length_a   1.000
_cell.length_b   1.000
_cell.length_c   1.000
_cell.angle_alpha   90.00
_cell.angle_beta   90.00
_cell.angle_gamma   90.00
#
_symmetry.space_group_name_H-M   'P 1'
#
loop_
_entity.id
_entity.type
_entity.pdbx_description
1 polymer ?
#
loop_
_entity_poly.entity_id
_entity_poly.type
_entity_poly.pdbx_seq_one_letter_code
_entity_poly.pdbx_strand_id
1 'polypeptide(L)'
;MHFDQREQTALREAGLDTDDLQSASERVGELAADTAADLEAFVADHDTLYSDMDLAHSGDGPAEHAVEYLDTYIHGGDLHGWLRFETWGATVTDGRVLTDETVELTLEGRHGRTRFATTPDAL
;
A
#
# COMPACT_ATOMS: atom_id res chain seq x y z
N MET A 1 -18.04 -5.17 7.63
CA MET A 1 -17.60 -4.98 9.02
C MET A 1 -16.16 -5.43 9.07
N HIS A 2 -15.26 -4.52 9.41
CA HIS A 2 -13.81 -4.75 9.41
C HIS A 2 -13.38 -5.65 10.57
N PHE A 3 -13.91 -5.41 11.77
CA PHE A 3 -13.57 -6.18 12.96
C PHE A 3 -14.25 -7.56 12.98
N ASP A 4 -13.48 -8.61 13.22
CA ASP A 4 -14.00 -9.96 13.43
C ASP A 4 -14.72 -10.10 14.79
N GLN A 5 -15.34 -11.25 15.05
CA GLN A 5 -16.09 -11.46 16.29
C GLN A 5 -15.22 -11.41 17.56
N ARG A 6 -13.97 -11.86 17.47
CA ARG A 6 -13.02 -11.85 18.60
C ARG A 6 -12.57 -10.42 18.88
N GLU A 7 -12.26 -9.66 17.84
CA GLU A 7 -11.90 -8.25 17.93
C GLU A 7 -13.05 -7.42 18.50
N GLN A 8 -14.27 -7.57 17.96
CA GLN A 8 -15.43 -6.87 18.50
C GLN A 8 -15.71 -7.23 19.97
N THR A 9 -15.43 -8.48 20.38
CA THR A 9 -15.56 -8.87 21.80
C THR A 9 -14.55 -8.14 22.66
N ALA A 10 -13.27 -8.16 22.28
CA ALA A 10 -12.20 -7.48 23.00
C ALA A 10 -12.41 -5.96 23.07
N LEU A 11 -12.87 -5.34 21.98
CA LEU A 11 -13.16 -3.91 21.93
C LEU A 11 -14.35 -3.53 22.82
N ARG A 12 -15.39 -4.38 22.89
CA ARG A 12 -16.50 -4.19 23.86
C ARG A 12 -16.04 -4.34 25.31
N GLU A 13 -15.15 -5.29 25.59
CA GLU A 13 -14.53 -5.43 26.91
C GLU A 13 -13.68 -4.22 27.29
N ALA A 14 -13.09 -3.54 26.29
CA ALA A 14 -12.37 -2.28 26.46
C ALA A 14 -13.29 -1.05 26.59
N GLY A 15 -14.62 -1.23 26.51
CA GLY A 15 -15.61 -0.19 26.75
C GLY A 15 -16.19 0.50 25.51
N LEU A 16 -15.87 0.01 24.30
CA LEU A 16 -16.47 0.51 23.06
C LEU A 16 -17.87 -0.10 22.89
N ASP A 17 -18.85 0.73 22.56
CA ASP A 17 -20.19 0.25 22.24
C ASP A 17 -20.35 -0.10 20.74
N THR A 18 -21.55 -0.50 20.34
CA THR A 18 -21.82 -0.88 18.94
C THR A 18 -21.68 0.31 17.98
N ASP A 19 -22.05 1.51 18.41
CA ASP A 19 -22.01 2.71 17.57
C ASP A 19 -20.55 3.15 17.38
N ASP A 20 -19.73 3.04 18.43
CA ASP A 20 -18.28 3.24 18.36
C ASP A 20 -17.63 2.27 17.35
N LEU A 21 -17.98 0.98 17.44
CA LEU A 21 -17.44 -0.06 16.55
C LEU A 21 -17.85 0.16 15.09
N GLN A 22 -19.10 0.56 14.86
CA GLN A 22 -19.58 0.89 13.53
C GLN A 22 -18.83 2.10 12.97
N SER A 23 -18.75 3.19 13.74
CA SER A 23 -18.06 4.42 13.34
C SER A 23 -16.58 4.16 13.03
N ALA A 24 -15.91 3.35 13.86
CA ALA A 24 -14.52 2.96 13.62
C ALA A 24 -14.38 2.09 12.35
N SER A 25 -15.28 1.14 12.13
CA SER A 25 -15.25 0.29 10.92
C SER A 25 -15.49 1.10 9.64
N GLU A 26 -16.37 2.11 9.68
CA GLU A 26 -16.61 3.03 8.56
C GLU A 26 -15.36 3.89 8.31
N ARG A 27 -14.77 4.44 9.37
CA ARG A 27 -13.56 5.27 9.27
C ARG A 27 -12.36 4.52 8.71
N VAL A 28 -12.20 3.23 9.02
CA VAL A 28 -11.14 2.40 8.41
C VAL A 28 -11.32 2.32 6.89
N GLY A 29 -12.56 2.15 6.41
CA GLY A 29 -12.84 2.11 4.98
C GLY A 29 -12.51 3.43 4.27
N GLU A 30 -12.84 4.56 4.89
CA GLU A 30 -12.46 5.88 4.39
C GLU A 30 -10.94 6.06 4.34
N LEU A 31 -10.23 5.72 5.42
CA LEU A 31 -8.77 5.81 5.49
C LEU A 31 -8.08 4.94 4.43
N ALA A 32 -8.62 3.74 4.18
CA ALA A 32 -8.12 2.86 3.14
C ALA A 32 -8.34 3.47 1.75
N ALA A 33 -9.49 4.07 1.50
CA ALA A 33 -9.79 4.76 0.24
C ALA A 33 -8.90 6.01 0.02
N ASP A 34 -8.68 6.80 1.07
CA ASP A 34 -7.76 7.95 1.04
C ASP A 34 -6.34 7.47 0.70
N THR A 35 -5.86 6.43 1.37
CA THR A 35 -4.53 5.85 1.13
C THR A 35 -4.37 5.32 -0.29
N ALA A 36 -5.40 4.62 -0.80
CA ALA A 36 -5.43 4.15 -2.18
C ALA A 36 -5.28 5.30 -3.19
N ALA A 37 -6.06 6.36 -3.02
CA ALA A 37 -5.99 7.53 -3.87
C ALA A 37 -4.62 8.22 -3.82
N ASP A 38 -4.03 8.34 -2.63
CA ASP A 38 -2.70 8.95 -2.45
C ASP A 38 -1.60 8.12 -3.14
N LEU A 39 -1.66 6.78 -3.05
CA LEU A 39 -0.70 5.89 -3.72
C LEU A 39 -0.83 5.93 -5.24
N GLU A 40 -2.07 5.92 -5.77
CA GLU A 40 -2.31 6.05 -7.20
C GLU A 40 -1.80 7.38 -7.73
N ALA A 41 -2.06 8.48 -7.02
CA ALA A 41 -1.57 9.80 -7.37
C ALA A 41 -0.03 9.87 -7.37
N PHE A 42 0.61 9.34 -6.31
CA PHE A 42 2.07 9.26 -6.23
C PHE A 42 2.68 8.56 -7.46
N VAL A 43 2.11 7.42 -7.86
CA VAL A 43 2.62 6.68 -9.03
C VAL A 43 2.31 7.40 -10.34
N ALA A 44 1.13 8.01 -10.47
CA ALA A 44 0.75 8.72 -11.69
C ALA A 44 1.59 9.97 -11.97
N ASP A 45 2.14 10.60 -10.93
CA ASP A 45 3.00 11.79 -11.04
C ASP A 45 4.46 11.47 -11.41
N HIS A 46 4.84 10.19 -11.46
CA HIS A 46 6.23 9.75 -11.65
C HIS A 46 6.39 8.63 -12.67
N ASP A 47 7.02 8.94 -13.80
CA ASP A 47 7.37 7.95 -14.84
C ASP A 47 8.44 6.95 -14.37
N THR A 48 9.27 7.32 -13.38
CA THR A 48 10.38 6.51 -12.89
C THR A 48 10.43 6.51 -11.37
N LEU A 49 10.51 5.32 -10.78
CA LEU A 49 10.68 5.12 -9.34
C LEU A 49 11.89 4.22 -9.07
N TYR A 50 12.53 4.46 -7.93
CA TYR A 50 13.62 3.66 -7.40
C TYR A 50 13.12 2.79 -6.27
N SER A 51 13.57 1.54 -6.16
CA SER A 51 13.17 0.68 -5.05
C SER A 51 14.30 -0.08 -4.38
N ASP A 52 14.04 -0.52 -3.15
CA ASP A 52 14.86 -1.49 -2.42
C ASP A 52 14.53 -2.95 -2.80
N MET A 53 13.86 -3.15 -3.95
CA MET A 53 13.50 -4.47 -4.45
C MET A 53 14.74 -5.29 -4.84
N ASP A 54 14.86 -6.48 -4.25
CA ASP A 54 15.88 -7.47 -4.66
C ASP A 54 15.52 -8.10 -6.01
N LEU A 55 16.10 -7.55 -7.08
CA LEU A 55 16.01 -8.08 -8.43
C LEU A 55 17.18 -9.03 -8.71
N ALA A 56 16.87 -10.18 -9.31
CA ALA A 56 17.92 -11.06 -9.79
C ALA A 56 18.73 -10.32 -10.86
N HIS A 57 20.04 -10.23 -10.65
CA HIS A 57 21.01 -9.56 -11.54
C HIS A 57 20.96 -8.03 -11.54
N SER A 58 20.35 -7.36 -10.54
CA SER A 58 20.62 -5.93 -10.32
C SER A 58 22.05 -5.73 -9.81
N GLY A 59 22.61 -4.55 -10.10
CA GLY A 59 23.89 -4.12 -9.53
C GLY A 59 23.77 -3.74 -8.05
N ASP A 60 24.87 -3.27 -7.46
CA ASP A 60 24.84 -2.66 -6.14
C ASP A 60 24.09 -1.31 -6.21
N GLY A 61 22.97 -1.19 -5.50
CA GLY A 61 22.17 0.04 -5.39
C GLY A 61 20.68 -0.17 -5.61
N PRO A 62 19.87 0.91 -5.54
CA PRO A 62 18.44 0.87 -5.82
C PRO A 62 18.12 0.35 -7.22
N ALA A 63 17.04 -0.43 -7.33
CA ALA A 63 16.50 -0.84 -8.61
C ALA A 63 15.70 0.32 -9.23
N GLU A 64 15.98 0.67 -10.49
CA GLU A 64 15.25 1.70 -11.23
C GLU A 64 14.11 1.05 -12.05
N HIS A 65 12.93 1.64 -11.99
CA HIS A 65 11.72 1.12 -12.64
C HIS A 65 11.02 2.21 -13.45
N ALA A 66 10.81 1.96 -14.74
CA ALA A 66 9.81 2.69 -15.52
C ALA A 66 8.42 2.17 -15.12
N VAL A 67 7.61 3.04 -14.50
CA VAL A 67 6.29 2.69 -13.98
C VAL A 67 5.22 3.24 -14.92
N GLU A 68 4.23 2.42 -15.26
CA GLU A 68 3.12 2.84 -16.13
C GLU A 68 1.93 3.33 -15.31
N TYR A 69 1.50 2.55 -14.32
CA TYR A 69 0.40 2.91 -13.42
C TYR A 69 0.36 2.00 -12.18
N LEU A 70 -0.37 2.48 -11.16
CA LEU A 70 -0.88 1.68 -10.06
C LEU A 70 -2.41 1.78 -10.10
N ASP A 71 -3.08 0.63 -10.07
CA ASP A 71 -4.55 0.53 -10.02
C ASP A 71 -4.94 -0.19 -8.72
N THR A 72 -5.70 0.46 -7.85
CA THR A 72 -6.03 -0.04 -6.52
C THR A 72 -7.54 -0.19 -6.31
N TYR A 73 -7.89 -1.08 -5.38
CA TYR A 73 -9.25 -1.24 -4.92
C TYR A 73 -9.28 -1.68 -3.45
N ILE A 74 -10.38 -1.37 -2.77
CA ILE A 74 -10.58 -1.72 -1.36
C ILE A 74 -11.54 -2.91 -1.24
N HIS A 75 -11.15 -3.91 -0.47
CA HIS A 75 -12.00 -5.04 -0.11
C HIS A 75 -12.01 -5.22 1.40
N GLY A 76 -13.15 -5.00 2.06
CA GLY A 76 -13.26 -5.23 3.51
C GLY A 76 -12.45 -4.26 4.40
N GLY A 77 -11.94 -3.17 3.83
CA GLY A 77 -11.02 -2.26 4.50
C GLY A 77 -9.55 -2.53 4.18
N ASP A 78 -9.27 -3.61 3.44
CA ASP A 78 -7.93 -3.96 2.98
C ASP A 78 -7.67 -3.37 1.60
N LEU A 79 -6.46 -2.85 1.40
CA LEU A 79 -6.00 -2.28 0.13
C LEU A 79 -5.39 -3.37 -0.75
N HIS A 80 -5.85 -3.45 -1.98
CA HIS A 80 -5.30 -4.31 -3.01
C HIS A 80 -5.01 -3.51 -4.27
N GLY A 81 -4.16 -4.04 -5.15
CA GLY A 81 -3.94 -3.41 -6.43
C GLY A 81 -3.03 -4.18 -7.36
N TRP A 82 -2.72 -3.53 -8.48
CA TRP A 82 -1.78 -4.00 -9.49
C TRP A 82 -0.83 -2.87 -9.86
N LEU A 83 0.45 -3.07 -9.57
CA LEU A 83 1.52 -2.17 -10.01
C LEU A 83 2.05 -2.64 -11.35
N ARG A 84 1.96 -1.78 -12.37
CA ARG A 84 2.43 -2.07 -13.72
C ARG A 84 3.71 -1.29 -14.01
N PHE A 85 4.77 -2.02 -14.33
CA PHE A 85 6.02 -1.49 -14.89
C PHE A 85 5.99 -1.55 -16.42
N GLU A 86 7.02 -1.06 -17.11
CA GLU A 86 7.08 -1.14 -18.59
C GLU A 86 6.98 -2.58 -19.14
N THR A 87 7.63 -3.55 -18.50
CA THR A 87 7.75 -4.92 -19.07
C THR A 87 7.04 -6.01 -18.28
N TRP A 88 6.66 -5.74 -17.04
CA TRP A 88 5.97 -6.68 -16.16
C TRP A 88 5.07 -5.95 -15.15
N GLY A 89 4.46 -6.67 -14.21
CA GLY A 89 3.71 -6.06 -13.11
C GLY A 89 3.64 -7.01 -11.91
N ALA A 90 3.23 -6.44 -10.77
CA ALA A 90 3.12 -7.15 -9.50
C ALA A 90 1.77 -6.86 -8.84
N THR A 91 1.19 -7.90 -8.22
CA THR A 91 0.05 -7.73 -7.33
C THR A 91 0.49 -7.02 -6.06
N VAL A 92 -0.27 -5.99 -5.68
CA VAL A 92 -0.14 -5.25 -4.42
C VAL A 92 -1.19 -5.78 -3.44
N THR A 93 -0.78 -6.11 -2.22
CA THR A 93 -1.67 -6.61 -1.15
C THR A 93 -1.83 -5.65 0.02
N ASP A 94 -1.07 -4.55 0.03
CA ASP A 94 -1.18 -3.44 0.97
C ASP A 94 -0.25 -2.30 0.51
N GLY A 95 -0.42 -1.10 1.05
CA GLY A 95 0.49 0.01 0.80
C GLY A 95 0.28 1.19 1.73
N ARG A 96 1.31 2.04 1.85
CA ARG A 96 1.21 3.32 2.56
C ARG A 96 2.20 4.34 2.05
N VAL A 97 1.84 5.61 2.16
CA VAL A 97 2.74 6.74 1.98
C VAL A 97 3.64 6.87 3.21
N LEU A 98 4.96 7.02 3.01
CA LEU A 98 5.91 7.26 4.10
C LEU A 98 6.30 8.74 4.18
N THR A 99 6.54 9.35 3.03
CA THR A 99 6.87 10.76 2.82
C THR A 99 6.29 11.20 1.46
N ASP A 100 6.40 12.49 1.14
CA ASP A 100 6.03 13.01 -0.19
C ASP A 100 6.90 12.43 -1.33
N GLU A 101 8.03 11.79 -1.01
CA GLU A 101 9.00 11.23 -1.97
C GLU A 101 9.10 9.71 -1.91
N THR A 102 8.38 9.05 -0.98
CA THR A 102 8.56 7.63 -0.70
C THR A 102 7.24 6.97 -0.30
N VAL A 103 6.93 5.85 -0.96
CA VAL A 103 5.83 4.94 -0.59
C VAL A 103 6.37 3.56 -0.27
N GLU A 104 5.62 2.78 0.50
CA GLU A 104 5.90 1.36 0.71
C GLU A 104 4.70 0.55 0.22
N LEU A 105 4.97 -0.43 -0.64
CA LEU A 105 3.97 -1.38 -1.14
C LEU A 105 4.31 -2.78 -0.65
N THR A 106 3.30 -3.54 -0.27
CA THR A 106 3.45 -4.98 -0.07
C THR A 106 3.10 -5.69 -1.36
N LEU A 107 4.09 -6.33 -1.97
CA LEU A 107 3.95 -7.06 -3.22
C LEU A 107 3.85 -8.57 -2.98
N GLU A 108 3.00 -9.24 -3.76
CA GLU A 108 2.95 -10.71 -3.73
C GLU A 108 4.27 -11.35 -4.17
N GLY A 109 4.48 -12.59 -3.74
CA GLY A 109 5.65 -13.36 -4.10
C GLY A 109 6.87 -13.00 -3.28
N ARG A 110 8.03 -12.87 -3.92
CA ARG A 110 9.33 -12.75 -3.23
C ARG A 110 9.70 -11.33 -2.80
N HIS A 111 8.98 -10.32 -3.28
CA HIS A 111 9.35 -8.92 -3.10
C HIS A 111 8.83 -8.36 -1.78
N GLY A 112 7.69 -8.85 -1.28
CA GLY A 112 7.18 -8.51 0.05
C GLY A 112 7.02 -6.99 0.22
N ARG A 113 7.39 -6.46 1.39
CA ARG A 113 7.40 -5.02 1.64
C ARG A 113 8.57 -4.38 0.90
N THR A 114 8.25 -3.54 -0.07
CA THR A 114 9.20 -2.85 -0.95
C THR A 114 8.91 -1.36 -0.89
N ARG A 115 9.95 -0.54 -0.70
CA ARG A 115 9.87 0.91 -0.79
C ARG A 115 10.08 1.34 -2.22
N PHE A 116 9.33 2.35 -2.64
CA PHE A 116 9.53 3.05 -3.89
C PHE A 116 9.73 4.53 -3.59
N ALA A 117 10.74 5.14 -4.18
CA ALA A 117 11.05 6.55 -4.02
C ALA A 117 11.29 7.24 -5.35
N THR A 118 11.11 8.56 -5.36
CA THR A 118 11.30 9.41 -6.54
C THR A 118 12.77 9.57 -6.92
N THR A 119 13.69 9.35 -5.98
CA THR A 119 15.15 9.42 -6.20
C THR A 119 15.88 8.31 -5.41
N PRO A 120 17.11 7.93 -5.81
CA PRO A 120 17.90 6.96 -5.06
C PRO A 120 18.25 7.39 -3.63
N ASP A 121 18.41 8.69 -3.39
CA ASP A 121 18.78 9.24 -2.08
C ASP A 121 17.61 9.28 -1.09
N ALA A 122 16.37 9.15 -1.58
CA ALA A 122 15.15 9.15 -0.78
C ALA A 122 14.73 7.73 -0.29
N LEU A 123 15.54 6.70 -0.53
CA LEU A 123 15.29 5.29 -0.16
C LEU A 123 15.79 4.87 1.23
#